data_AF-A0A183DWU1-F1
#
_entry.id   AF-A0A183DWU1-F1
#
_cell.length_a   1.000
_cell.length_b   1.000
_cell.length_c   1.000
_cell.angle_alpha   90.00
_cell.angle_beta   90.00
_cell.angle_gamma   90.00
#
_symmetry.space_group_name_H-M   'P 1'
#
loop_
_entity.id
_entity.type
_entity.pdbx_description
1 polymer ?
#
loop_
_entity_poly.entity_id
_entity_poly.type
_entity_poly.pdbx_seq_one_letter_code
_entity_poly.pdbx_strand_id
1 'polypeptide(L)'
;MPAMGISAEAKHAAHVITFICWLILFEVICGAIPLFAQTSSIYVSTASPFERYGYIGTFLLYILRLASLLVLPQCIFNTLGLMLFNGFREKVNLKAAPLLAPLVCFRVVTRGDYPELVKQNVNYNMAKCREAGMENFFFEVVTDKAINLPSLPRLREVVVPNSYNKDS
;
A
#
# COMPACT_ATOMS: atom_id res chain seq x y z
N MET A 1 8.49 4.06 -32.00
CA MET A 1 9.32 3.23 -31.10
C MET A 1 8.75 3.38 -29.70
N PRO A 2 8.18 2.33 -29.08
CA PRO A 2 7.75 2.44 -27.70
C PRO A 2 9.00 2.57 -26.82
N ALA A 3 9.08 3.62 -26.00
CA ALA A 3 10.12 3.73 -24.99
C ALA A 3 10.07 2.49 -24.11
N MET A 4 11.15 1.71 -24.09
CA MET A 4 11.26 0.51 -23.28
C MET A 4 11.34 0.94 -21.82
N GLY A 5 10.20 1.14 -21.19
CA GLY A 5 10.10 1.50 -19.77
C GLY A 5 10.79 0.42 -18.92
N ILE A 6 11.54 0.86 -17.92
CA ILE A 6 12.20 -0.04 -16.95
C ILE A 6 11.13 -0.96 -16.34
N SER A 7 11.38 -2.27 -16.33
CA SER A 7 10.43 -3.25 -15.80
C SER A 7 10.12 -3.00 -14.32
N ALA A 8 8.90 -3.32 -13.89
CA ALA A 8 8.49 -3.18 -12.48
C ALA A 8 9.43 -3.93 -11.51
N GLU A 9 9.93 -5.09 -11.93
CA GLU A 9 10.88 -5.89 -11.16
C GLU A 9 12.25 -5.18 -11.05
N ALA A 10 12.71 -4.51 -12.11
CA ALA A 10 13.94 -3.72 -12.06
C ALA A 10 13.80 -2.45 -11.19
N LYS A 11 12.65 -1.75 -11.25
CA LYS A 11 12.35 -0.62 -10.35
C LYS A 11 12.37 -1.06 -8.88
N HIS A 12 11.75 -2.20 -8.59
CA HIS A 12 11.73 -2.76 -7.24
C HIS A 12 13.12 -3.20 -6.77
N ALA A 13 13.88 -3.90 -7.60
CA ALA A 13 15.25 -4.29 -7.28
C ALA A 13 16.13 -3.06 -6.99
N ALA A 14 16.03 -2.01 -7.81
CA ALA A 14 16.75 -0.75 -7.57
C ALA A 14 16.37 -0.13 -6.23
N HIS A 15 15.07 -0.07 -5.90
CA HIS A 15 14.60 0.44 -4.61
C HIS A 15 15.16 -0.37 -3.42
N VAL A 16 15.13 -1.71 -3.49
CA VAL A 16 15.67 -2.58 -2.44
C VAL A 16 17.17 -2.39 -2.29
N ILE A 17 17.92 -2.33 -3.40
CA ILE A 17 19.37 -2.09 -3.37
C ILE A 17 19.69 -0.73 -2.76
N THR A 18 19.01 0.33 -3.17
CA THR A 18 19.21 1.68 -2.60
C THR A 18 18.92 1.70 -1.11
N PHE A 19 17.87 1.02 -0.66
CA PHE A 19 17.54 0.93 0.76
C PHE A 19 18.60 0.16 1.57
N ILE A 20 19.11 -0.96 1.06
CA ILE A 20 20.21 -1.71 1.70
C ILE A 20 21.49 -0.88 1.75
N CYS A 21 21.85 -0.20 0.65
CA CYS A 21 23.01 0.69 0.63
C CYS A 21 22.88 1.83 1.64
N TRP A 22 21.69 2.41 1.78
CA TRP A 22 21.40 3.42 2.80
C TRP A 22 21.60 2.86 4.21
N LEU A 23 21.09 1.64 4.49
CA LEU A 23 21.25 1.00 5.80
C LEU A 23 22.71 0.77 6.15
N ILE A 24 23.48 0.20 5.22
CA ILE A 24 24.91 -0.03 5.41
C ILE A 24 25.63 1.29 5.66
N LEU A 25 25.38 2.32 4.84
CA LEU A 25 25.99 3.64 5.02
C LEU A 25 25.67 4.24 6.40
N PHE A 26 24.42 4.14 6.84
CA PHE A 26 23.99 4.60 8.16
C PHE A 26 24.71 3.84 9.28
N GLU A 27 24.80 2.51 9.19
CA GLU A 27 25.50 1.67 10.16
C GLU A 27 27.00 1.98 10.23
N VAL A 28 27.64 2.31 9.10
CA VAL A 28 29.03 2.78 9.06
C VAL A 28 29.17 4.14 9.75
N ILE A 29 28.30 5.10 9.44
CA ILE A 29 28.34 6.46 10.03
C ILE A 29 28.11 6.42 11.54
N CYS A 30 27.17 5.59 12.01
CA CYS A 30 26.90 5.40 13.43
C CYS A 30 27.98 4.56 14.15
N GLY A 31 28.98 4.05 13.43
CA GLY A 31 30.07 3.25 14.01
C GLY A 31 29.63 1.86 14.48
N ALA A 32 28.48 1.37 14.03
CA ALA A 32 28.00 0.02 14.33
C ALA A 32 28.83 -1.04 13.59
N ILE A 33 29.25 -0.73 12.35
CA ILE A 33 30.19 -1.57 11.59
C ILE A 33 31.61 -0.99 11.76
N PRO A 34 32.54 -1.72 12.41
CA PRO A 34 33.91 -1.28 12.59
C PRO A 34 34.73 -1.51 11.31
N LEU A 35 34.42 -0.78 10.22
CA LEU A 35 35.19 -0.86 8.96
C LEU A 35 36.54 -0.12 9.04
N PHE A 36 36.64 0.88 9.92
CA PHE A 36 37.84 1.71 10.12
C PHE A 36 38.29 1.84 11.57
N ALA A 37 37.58 1.20 12.51
CA ALA A 37 37.99 1.22 13.90
C ALA A 37 39.14 0.23 14.10
N GLN A 38 40.35 0.74 14.34
CA GLN A 38 41.35 -0.02 15.11
C GLN A 38 40.64 -0.52 16.37
N THR A 39 40.88 -1.78 16.71
CA THR A 39 40.29 -2.51 17.84
C THR A 39 40.50 -1.74 19.14
N SER A 40 39.68 -0.72 19.40
CA SER A 40 39.58 -0.07 20.69
C SER A 40 38.90 -1.10 21.57
N SER A 41 39.74 -1.87 22.27
CA SER A 41 39.36 -2.76 23.35
C SER A 41 38.21 -2.12 24.11
N ILE A 42 37.04 -2.76 24.05
CA ILE A 42 35.92 -2.42 24.91
C ILE A 42 36.46 -2.65 26.32
N TYR A 43 36.86 -1.57 27.00
CA TYR A 43 37.10 -1.60 28.43
C TYR A 43 35.74 -1.88 29.06
N VAL A 44 35.43 -3.16 29.23
CA VAL A 44 34.36 -3.62 30.08
C VAL A 44 34.78 -3.20 31.47
N SER A 45 34.32 -2.02 31.88
CA SER A 45 34.44 -1.56 33.25
C SER A 45 33.83 -2.65 34.13
N THR A 46 34.67 -3.35 34.89
CA THR A 46 34.30 -4.50 35.73
C THR A 46 33.41 -4.13 36.91
N ALA A 47 33.09 -2.84 37.09
CA ALA A 47 32.15 -2.35 38.07
C ALA A 47 30.73 -2.83 37.73
N SER A 48 30.05 -3.45 38.70
CA SER A 48 28.69 -3.93 38.48
C SER A 48 27.75 -2.75 38.20
N PRO A 49 26.75 -2.87 37.29
CA PRO A 49 25.86 -1.76 36.94
C PRO A 49 25.12 -1.17 38.14
N PHE A 50 24.87 -2.00 39.17
CA PHE A 50 24.23 -1.61 40.42
C PHE A 50 25.12 -0.72 41.29
N GLU A 51 26.44 -0.93 41.29
CA GLU A 51 27.39 -0.06 41.98
C GLU A 51 27.54 1.29 41.29
N ARG A 52 27.46 1.32 39.96
CA ARG A 52 27.70 2.53 39.17
C ARG A 52 26.48 3.45 39.05
N TYR A 53 25.28 2.88 38.96
CA TYR A 53 24.04 3.62 38.70
C TYR A 53 23.00 3.50 39.82
N GLY A 54 23.25 2.66 40.83
CA GLY A 54 22.29 2.35 41.89
C GLY A 54 21.09 1.54 41.39
N TYR A 55 20.35 0.91 42.31
CA TYR A 55 19.22 0.02 41.97
C TYR A 55 18.16 0.67 41.07
N ILE A 56 17.77 1.93 41.36
CA ILE A 56 16.75 2.65 40.59
C ILE A 56 17.26 2.99 39.19
N GLY A 57 18.49 3.49 39.07
CA GLY A 57 19.11 3.84 37.79
C GLY A 57 19.31 2.61 36.91
N THR A 58 19.82 1.51 37.46
CA THR A 58 19.99 0.25 36.73
C THR A 58 18.66 -0.30 36.23
N PHE A 59 17.62 -0.28 37.07
CA PHE A 59 16.29 -0.75 36.69
C PHE A 59 15.68 0.09 35.56
N LEU A 60 15.76 1.42 35.65
CA LEU A 60 15.28 2.34 34.62
C LEU A 60 16.02 2.13 33.29
N LEU A 61 17.35 1.97 33.33
CA LEU A 61 18.15 1.69 32.13
C LEU A 61 17.79 0.33 31.49
N TYR A 62 17.48 -0.69 32.28
CA TYR A 62 17.02 -1.97 31.75
C TYR A 62 15.62 -1.91 31.14
N ILE A 63 14.69 -1.16 31.73
CA ILE A 63 13.37 -0.92 31.11
C ILE A 63 13.52 -0.19 29.78
N LEU A 64 14.32 0.88 29.73
CA LEU A 64 14.56 1.62 28.49
C LEU A 64 15.17 0.72 27.39
N ARG A 65 16.08 -0.20 27.78
CA ARG A 65 16.65 -1.19 26.85
C ARG A 65 15.64 -2.23 26.40
N LEU A 66 14.73 -2.67 27.26
CA LEU A 66 13.67 -3.61 26.88
C LEU A 66 12.66 -2.93 25.96
N ALA A 67 12.32 -1.67 26.22
CA ALA A 67 11.42 -0.87 25.40
C ALA A 67 11.97 -0.68 23.97
N SER A 68 13.28 -0.42 23.82
CA SER A 68 13.89 -0.34 22.49
C SER A 68 13.94 -1.68 21.75
N LEU A 69 14.11 -2.79 22.48
CA LEU A 69 14.03 -4.14 21.90
C LEU A 69 12.61 -4.50 21.45
N LEU A 70 11.57 -3.98 22.10
CA LEU A 70 10.17 -4.27 21.75
C LEU A 70 9.75 -3.64 20.42
N VAL A 71 10.36 -2.52 20.03
CA VAL A 71 10.12 -1.84 18.75
C VAL A 71 10.78 -2.59 17.59
N LEU A 72 11.82 -3.38 17.88
CA LEU A 72 12.67 -4.02 16.89
C LEU A 72 11.92 -5.05 16.01
N PRO A 73 11.07 -5.95 16.56
CA PRO A 73 10.21 -6.81 15.74
C PRO A 73 9.31 -6.04 14.78
N GLN A 74 8.65 -4.97 15.24
CA GLN A 74 7.77 -4.15 14.40
C GLN A 74 8.54 -3.50 13.26
N CYS A 75 9.73 -2.96 13.53
CA CYS A 75 10.61 -2.42 12.49
C CYS A 75 11.02 -3.51 11.49
N ILE A 76 11.48 -4.68 11.95
CA ILE A 76 11.88 -5.79 11.06
C ILE A 76 10.72 -6.19 10.13
N PHE A 77 9.53 -6.46 10.68
CA PHE A 77 8.41 -6.93 9.86
C PHE A 77 7.92 -5.88 8.87
N ASN A 78 7.88 -4.60 9.26
CA ASN A 78 7.52 -3.52 8.35
C ASN A 78 8.54 -3.34 7.22
N THR A 79 9.84 -3.39 7.56
CA THR A 79 10.91 -3.31 6.58
C THR A 79 10.90 -4.50 5.62
N LEU A 80 10.71 -5.72 6.13
CA LEU A 80 10.55 -6.92 5.30
C LEU A 80 9.31 -6.81 4.40
N GLY A 81 8.19 -6.30 4.91
CA GLY A 81 7.00 -6.04 4.11
C GLY A 81 7.28 -5.10 2.93
N LEU A 82 7.99 -4.00 3.17
CA LEU A 82 8.38 -3.05 2.13
C LEU A 82 9.37 -3.65 1.11
N MET A 83 10.30 -4.49 1.55
CA MET A 83 11.26 -5.15 0.67
C MET A 83 10.66 -6.28 -0.16
N LEU A 84 9.68 -7.02 0.39
CA LEU A 84 9.07 -8.16 -0.29
C LEU A 84 7.88 -7.77 -1.17
N PHE A 85 7.25 -6.62 -0.89
CA PHE A 85 6.12 -6.14 -1.67
C PHE A 85 6.56 -5.29 -2.86
N ASN A 86 6.37 -5.81 -4.07
CA ASN A 86 6.62 -5.05 -5.29
C ASN A 86 5.46 -4.06 -5.57
N GLY A 87 5.56 -2.85 -5.02
CA GLY A 87 4.64 -1.74 -5.27
C GLY A 87 4.74 -1.10 -6.66
N PHE A 88 5.72 -1.47 -7.49
CA PHE A 88 5.92 -0.93 -8.83
C PHE A 88 5.14 -1.68 -9.91
N ARG A 89 4.39 -2.72 -9.54
CA ARG A 89 3.50 -3.45 -10.46
C ARG A 89 2.32 -2.56 -10.86
N GLU A 90 2.46 -1.89 -12.01
CA GLU A 90 1.42 -1.05 -12.62
C GLU A 90 0.16 -1.84 -13.05
N LYS A 91 0.28 -3.16 -13.26
CA LYS A 91 -0.83 -4.03 -13.67
C LYS A 91 -1.06 -5.13 -12.65
N VAL A 92 -2.20 -5.09 -11.98
CA VAL A 92 -2.67 -6.19 -11.16
C VAL A 92 -3.20 -7.27 -12.11
N ASN A 93 -2.37 -8.27 -12.41
CA ASN A 93 -2.87 -9.48 -13.05
C ASN A 93 -3.82 -10.16 -12.07
N LEU A 94 -5.10 -10.25 -12.42
CA LEU A 94 -6.10 -10.96 -11.63
C LEU A 94 -5.59 -12.40 -11.42
N LYS A 95 -5.25 -12.75 -10.18
CA LYS A 95 -4.70 -14.08 -9.82
C LYS A 95 -5.75 -15.20 -9.86
N ALA A 96 -7.02 -14.85 -10.04
CA ALA A 96 -8.13 -15.80 -10.14
C ALA A 96 -8.54 -15.98 -11.60
N ALA A 97 -8.95 -17.20 -11.97
CA ALA A 97 -9.58 -17.46 -13.26
C ALA A 97 -10.80 -16.54 -13.43
N PRO A 98 -10.83 -15.64 -14.42
CA PRO A 98 -11.96 -14.73 -14.66
C PRO A 98 -13.30 -15.46 -14.80
N LEU A 99 -13.26 -16.71 -15.26
CA LEU A 99 -14.41 -17.60 -15.43
C LEU A 99 -15.13 -17.95 -14.11
N LEU A 100 -14.41 -17.99 -12.97
CA LEU A 100 -14.96 -18.33 -11.65
C LEU A 100 -15.19 -17.09 -10.78
N ALA A 101 -14.92 -15.89 -11.29
CA ALA A 101 -15.10 -14.67 -10.54
C ALA A 101 -16.60 -14.41 -10.31
N PRO A 102 -17.01 -14.08 -9.06
CA PRO A 102 -18.39 -13.69 -8.78
C PRO A 102 -18.76 -12.44 -9.58
N LEU A 103 -20.04 -12.31 -9.94
CA LEU A 103 -20.53 -11.13 -10.65
C LEU A 103 -20.25 -9.86 -9.83
N VAL A 104 -19.43 -8.95 -10.37
CA VAL A 104 -19.13 -7.67 -9.72
C VAL A 104 -20.08 -6.59 -10.22
N CYS A 105 -20.84 -5.98 -9.31
CA CYS A 105 -21.71 -4.85 -9.61
C CYS A 105 -21.05 -3.54 -9.20
N PHE A 106 -20.79 -2.67 -10.18
CA PHE A 106 -20.32 -1.31 -9.94
C PHE A 106 -21.52 -0.38 -9.87
N ARG A 107 -21.87 0.08 -8.66
CA ARG A 107 -22.92 1.07 -8.46
C ARG A 107 -22.34 2.47 -8.46
N VAL A 108 -22.74 3.29 -9.42
CA VAL A 108 -22.35 4.71 -9.55
C VAL A 108 -23.54 5.55 -9.10
N VAL A 109 -23.39 6.28 -7.99
CA VAL A 109 -24.44 7.16 -7.47
C VAL A 109 -24.13 8.61 -7.84
N THR A 110 -25.08 9.30 -8.45
CA THR A 110 -24.92 10.70 -8.89
C THR A 110 -26.24 11.45 -8.76
N ARG A 111 -26.20 12.79 -8.68
CA ARG A 111 -27.42 13.62 -8.80
C ARG A 111 -27.92 13.74 -10.25
N GLY A 112 -27.04 13.45 -11.21
CA GLY A 112 -27.36 13.59 -12.64
C GLY A 112 -27.19 15.01 -13.20
N ASP A 113 -26.56 15.93 -12.46
CA ASP A 113 -26.35 17.32 -12.90
C ASP A 113 -25.39 17.45 -14.09
N TYR A 114 -24.49 16.48 -14.27
CA TYR A 114 -23.52 16.42 -15.36
C TYR A 114 -23.61 15.08 -16.12
N PRO A 115 -24.65 14.87 -16.95
CA PRO A 115 -24.95 13.58 -17.57
C PRO A 115 -23.82 13.09 -18.49
N GLU A 116 -23.21 14.00 -19.27
CA GLU A 116 -22.15 13.63 -20.22
C GLU A 116 -20.86 13.17 -19.52
N LEU A 117 -20.53 13.79 -18.38
CA LEU A 117 -19.39 13.34 -17.57
C LEU A 117 -19.62 11.92 -17.04
N VAL A 118 -20.83 11.62 -16.58
CA VAL A 118 -21.19 10.28 -16.09
C VAL A 118 -21.12 9.26 -17.21
N LYS A 119 -21.67 9.56 -18.39
CA LYS A 119 -21.59 8.70 -19.59
C LYS A 119 -20.14 8.41 -19.97
N GLN A 120 -19.30 9.44 -20.04
CA GLN A 120 -17.89 9.29 -20.38
C GLN A 120 -17.14 8.43 -19.35
N ASN A 121 -17.38 8.66 -18.06
CA ASN A 121 -16.74 7.93 -16.97
C ASN A 121 -17.14 6.44 -16.96
N VAL A 122 -18.44 6.14 -17.12
CA VAL A 122 -18.95 4.77 -17.21
C VAL A 122 -18.34 4.05 -18.40
N ASN A 123 -18.33 4.67 -19.59
CA ASN A 123 -17.73 4.07 -20.78
C ASN A 123 -16.23 3.81 -20.59
N TYR A 124 -15.50 4.75 -20.01
CA TYR A 124 -14.08 4.60 -19.71
C TYR A 124 -13.82 3.43 -18.74
N ASN A 125 -14.59 3.34 -17.64
CA ASN A 125 -14.42 2.28 -16.66
C ASN A 125 -14.80 0.91 -17.22
N MET A 126 -15.87 0.82 -18.02
CA MET A 126 -16.26 -0.41 -18.69
C MET A 126 -15.17 -0.90 -19.66
N ALA A 127 -14.53 0.02 -20.39
CA ALA A 127 -13.39 -0.31 -21.24
C ALA A 127 -12.21 -0.83 -20.40
N LYS A 128 -11.90 -0.18 -19.27
CA LYS A 128 -10.84 -0.63 -18.35
C LYS A 128 -11.10 -2.01 -17.74
N CYS A 129 -12.35 -2.31 -17.36
CA CYS A 129 -12.71 -3.65 -16.88
C CYS A 129 -12.47 -4.72 -17.96
N ARG A 130 -12.80 -4.42 -19.23
CA ARG A 130 -12.53 -5.34 -20.36
C ARG A 130 -11.03 -5.50 -20.62
N GLU A 131 -10.27 -4.41 -20.62
CA GLU A 131 -8.81 -4.43 -20.75
C GLU A 131 -8.12 -5.21 -19.63
N ALA A 132 -8.70 -5.20 -18.43
CA ALA A 132 -8.24 -5.97 -17.27
C ALA A 132 -8.63 -7.46 -17.32
N GLY A 133 -9.41 -7.90 -18.33
CA GLY A 133 -9.87 -9.28 -18.47
C GLY A 133 -11.06 -9.65 -17.56
N MET A 134 -11.82 -8.67 -17.05
CA MET A 134 -13.03 -8.94 -16.29
C MET A 134 -14.20 -9.29 -17.23
N GLU A 135 -14.77 -10.49 -17.07
CA GLU A 135 -15.89 -10.96 -17.90
C GLU A 135 -17.25 -10.82 -17.22
N ASN A 136 -17.31 -11.07 -15.90
CA ASN A 136 -18.53 -11.08 -15.08
C ASN A 136 -18.71 -9.75 -14.31
N PHE A 137 -19.06 -8.67 -15.00
CA PHE A 137 -19.36 -7.38 -14.36
C PHE A 137 -20.58 -6.68 -14.95
N PHE A 138 -21.19 -5.82 -14.15
CA PHE A 138 -22.34 -4.98 -14.52
C PHE A 138 -22.22 -3.59 -13.89
N PHE A 139 -22.65 -2.55 -14.59
CA PHE A 139 -22.70 -1.17 -14.09
C PHE A 139 -24.14 -0.73 -13.83
N GLU A 140 -24.42 -0.26 -12.63
CA GLU A 140 -25.70 0.33 -12.25
C GLU A 140 -25.50 1.80 -11.91
N VAL A 141 -26.10 2.70 -12.67
CA VAL A 141 -26.04 4.15 -12.42
C VAL A 141 -27.32 4.58 -11.74
N VAL A 142 -27.20 4.94 -10.47
CA VAL A 142 -28.30 5.44 -9.65
C VAL A 142 -28.27 6.96 -9.70
N THR A 143 -29.36 7.57 -10.17
CA THR A 143 -29.43 9.01 -10.41
C THR A 143 -30.73 9.60 -9.91
N ASP A 144 -30.70 10.84 -9.41
CA ASP A 144 -31.93 11.55 -9.02
C ASP A 144 -32.69 12.05 -10.26
N LYS A 145 -31.95 12.41 -11.32
CA LYS A 145 -32.49 12.88 -12.61
C LYS A 145 -32.12 11.89 -13.71
N ALA A 146 -33.05 11.59 -14.61
CA ALA A 146 -32.77 10.75 -15.77
C ALA A 146 -31.67 11.37 -16.65
N ILE A 147 -30.59 10.61 -16.86
CA ILE A 147 -29.44 10.99 -17.69
C ILE A 147 -29.45 10.30 -19.06
N ASN A 148 -30.45 9.44 -19.31
CA ASN A 148 -30.70 8.74 -20.58
C ASN A 148 -29.47 7.95 -21.05
N LEU A 149 -29.01 7.01 -20.21
CA LEU A 149 -27.94 6.10 -20.58
C LEU A 149 -28.40 5.14 -21.69
N PRO A 150 -27.50 4.74 -22.61
CA PRO A 150 -27.83 3.73 -23.60
C PRO A 150 -28.15 2.41 -22.91
N SER A 151 -29.25 1.79 -23.30
CA SER A 151 -29.67 0.48 -22.79
C SER A 151 -28.71 -0.61 -23.30
N LEU A 152 -27.66 -0.89 -22.54
CA LEU A 152 -26.69 -1.94 -22.83
C LEU A 152 -26.91 -3.13 -21.87
N PRO A 153 -26.67 -4.38 -22.29
CA PRO A 153 -26.87 -5.56 -21.42
C PRO A 153 -26.06 -5.56 -20.11
N ARG A 154 -25.02 -4.71 -20.01
CA ARG A 154 -24.13 -4.57 -18.85
C ARG A 154 -24.22 -3.21 -18.15
N LEU A 155 -25.23 -2.41 -18.50
CA LEU A 155 -25.45 -1.06 -17.98
C LEU A 155 -26.93 -0.84 -17.71
N ARG A 156 -27.28 -0.48 -16.48
CA ARG A 156 -28.64 -0.07 -16.12
C ARG A 156 -28.61 1.29 -15.46
N GLU A 157 -29.59 2.10 -15.82
CA GLU A 157 -29.92 3.33 -15.13
C GLU A 157 -31.07 3.06 -14.15
N VAL A 158 -30.94 3.57 -12.93
CA VAL A 158 -31.96 3.54 -11.89
C VAL A 158 -32.22 4.97 -11.45
N VAL A 159 -33.38 5.50 -11.83
CA VAL A 159 -33.80 6.84 -11.41
C VAL A 159 -34.47 6.75 -10.05
N VAL A 160 -33.92 7.42 -9.05
CA VAL A 160 -34.49 7.46 -7.70
C VAL A 160 -35.69 8.40 -7.70
N PRO A 161 -36.88 7.94 -7.26
CA PRO A 161 -38.04 8.81 -7.14
C PRO A 161 -37.79 9.91 -6.12
N ASN A 162 -38.22 11.15 -6.41
CA ASN A 162 -38.15 12.27 -5.47
C ASN A 162 -38.90 12.04 -4.15
N SER A 163 -39.79 11.04 -4.11
CA SER A 163 -40.48 10.61 -2.89
C SER A 163 -39.60 9.82 -1.92
N TYR A 164 -38.38 9.46 -2.32
CA TYR A 164 -37.39 8.80 -1.47
C TYR A 164 -36.65 9.84 -0.62
N ASN A 165 -37.34 10.42 0.36
CA ASN A 165 -36.71 11.27 1.37
C ASN A 165 -35.91 10.39 2.33
N LYS A 166 -34.62 10.70 2.52
CA LYS A 166 -33.75 10.07 3.53
C LYS A 166 -33.77 10.83 4.87
N ASP A 167 -34.86 11.55 5.14
CA ASP A 167 -35.05 12.27 6.39
C ASP A 167 -35.97 11.45 7.30
N SER A 168 -35.34 10.55 8.05
CA SER A 168 -35.87 9.93 9.27
C SER A 168 -34.74 9.81 10.27
#